data_AF-A0A4R5XZJ0-F1
#
_entry.id   AF-A0A4R5XZJ0-F1
#
_cell.length_a   1.000
_cell.length_b   1.000
_cell.length_c   1.000
_cell.angle_alpha   90.00
_cell.angle_beta   90.00
_cell.angle_gamma   90.00
#
_symmetry.space_group_name_H-M   'P 1'
#
loop_
_entity.id
_entity.type
_entity.pdbx_description
1 polymer ?
#
loop_
_entity_poly.entity_id
_entity_poly.type
_entity_poly.pdbx_seq_one_letter_code
_entity_poly.pdbx_strand_id
1 'polypeptide(L)'
;MPRTLAAFRSGQLNEWRTTLVVKETACLTVEDRAAVDEELAADTGALDGAGDRAIVSAVRTAAYRRDPRSVARRAAHAVTERTVSLRPAPDAMTYLTALLPVAQGVAAYAALVREADGARSGADERSRGQVMADTLVERVTGAPGGITGIDLQVVMTDRALFQGDSEPARIPGYGIIPAETARTLLLAPERIGTEAHDRQDLVLWIRRLYTTPGTGELVAMDSRGRLFPAGLKRFLQLRDDTCRTPYCDAPIRHDDHILGWAEGGTTIAGNGQGLCEACNHTKETPGWSAKPLPLPGLRHTVQTRTPTGHTYHSTAPPLPGTSWSAAHLWAIHTRKPGSLRPPKDGPPMAVKNGVQVLGRVVQPA
;
A
#
# COMPACT_ATOMS: atom_id res chain seq x y z
N MET A 1 33.33 -15.74 2.85
CA MET A 1 33.37 -15.48 4.30
C MET A 1 33.43 -16.80 5.06
N PRO A 2 34.58 -17.52 5.04
CA PRO A 2 34.75 -18.79 5.74
C PRO A 2 34.61 -18.70 7.28
N ARG A 3 35.06 -17.61 7.91
CA ARG A 3 35.06 -17.47 9.38
C ARG A 3 33.65 -17.23 9.92
N THR A 4 32.88 -16.36 9.26
CA THR A 4 31.46 -16.15 9.56
C THR A 4 30.66 -17.44 9.38
N LEU A 5 30.94 -18.23 8.32
CA LEU A 5 30.29 -19.52 8.11
C LEU A 5 30.66 -20.55 9.20
N ALA A 6 31.92 -20.55 9.66
CA ALA A 6 32.35 -21.40 10.76
C ALA A 6 31.65 -21.01 12.08
N ALA A 7 31.53 -19.71 12.36
CA ALA A 7 30.82 -19.18 13.52
C ALA A 7 29.31 -19.52 13.51
N PHE A 8 28.70 -19.54 12.33
CA PHE A 8 27.33 -20.01 12.14
C PHE A 8 27.21 -21.51 12.42
N ARG A 9 28.12 -22.34 11.88
CA ARG A 9 28.13 -23.79 12.09
C ARG A 9 28.39 -24.20 13.55
N SER A 10 29.17 -23.42 14.30
CA SER A 10 29.46 -23.66 15.70
C SER A 10 28.36 -23.15 16.66
N GLY A 11 27.34 -22.46 16.14
CA GLY A 11 26.23 -21.91 16.94
C GLY A 11 26.54 -20.59 17.65
N GLN A 12 27.71 -20.00 17.43
CA GLN A 12 28.05 -18.68 17.99
C GLN A 12 27.27 -17.56 17.29
N LEU A 13 26.97 -17.73 16.00
CA LEU A 13 26.05 -16.89 15.25
C LEU A 13 24.80 -17.67 14.85
N ASN A 14 23.64 -17.04 14.94
CA ASN A 14 22.42 -17.53 14.33
C ASN A 14 22.27 -17.01 12.88
N GLU A 15 21.25 -17.48 12.18
CA GLU A 15 20.98 -17.13 10.77
C GLU A 15 20.80 -15.62 10.58
N TRP A 16 20.06 -14.98 11.49
CA TRP A 16 19.80 -13.55 11.44
C TRP A 16 21.09 -12.72 11.59
N ARG A 17 21.93 -13.04 12.57
CA ARG A 17 23.21 -12.34 12.79
C ARG A 17 24.19 -12.57 11.65
N THR A 18 24.20 -13.77 11.07
CA THR A 18 24.96 -14.08 9.85
C THR A 18 24.48 -13.22 8.68
N THR A 19 23.16 -13.04 8.54
CA THR A 19 22.57 -12.15 7.53
C THR A 19 23.00 -10.69 7.73
N LEU A 20 23.09 -10.21 8.98
CA LEU A 20 23.58 -8.85 9.28
C LEU A 20 25.03 -8.67 8.81
N VAL A 21 25.93 -9.62 9.11
CA VAL A 21 27.33 -9.58 8.67
C VAL A 21 27.44 -9.55 7.14
N VAL A 22 26.66 -10.39 6.46
CA VAL A 22 26.62 -10.45 4.99
C VAL A 22 26.08 -9.16 4.38
N LYS A 23 24.98 -8.61 4.92
CA LYS A 23 24.32 -7.40 4.44
C LYS A 23 25.21 -6.16 4.55
N GLU A 24 25.95 -6.05 5.65
CA GLU A 24 26.81 -4.88 5.91
C GLU A 24 28.11 -4.94 5.08
N THR A 25 28.58 -6.14 4.69
CA THR A 25 29.77 -6.32 3.82
C THR A 25 29.45 -6.44 2.32
N ALA A 26 28.17 -6.41 1.93
CA ALA A 26 27.76 -6.68 0.55
C ALA A 26 28.31 -5.70 -0.51
N CYS A 27 28.68 -4.48 -0.11
CA CYS A 27 29.24 -3.46 -1.01
C CYS A 27 30.77 -3.51 -1.15
N LEU A 28 31.44 -4.40 -0.41
CA LEU A 28 32.89 -4.55 -0.44
C LEU A 28 33.33 -5.46 -1.60
N THR A 29 34.58 -5.30 -2.02
CA THR A 29 35.25 -6.27 -2.90
C THR A 29 35.33 -7.64 -2.23
N VAL A 30 35.61 -8.69 -3.00
CA VAL A 30 35.77 -10.05 -2.43
C VAL A 30 36.92 -10.07 -1.43
N GLU A 31 38.00 -9.35 -1.75
CA GLU A 31 39.22 -9.21 -0.96
C GLU A 31 38.93 -8.48 0.36
N ASP A 32 38.29 -7.31 0.31
CA ASP A 32 37.93 -6.54 1.52
C ASP A 32 36.93 -7.29 2.39
N ARG A 33 36.01 -8.02 1.77
CA ARG A 33 35.04 -8.85 2.48
C ARG A 33 35.68 -10.05 3.16
N ALA A 34 36.72 -10.64 2.57
CA ALA A 34 37.52 -11.68 3.21
C ALA A 34 38.35 -11.12 4.37
N ALA A 35 38.89 -9.91 4.23
CA ALA A 35 39.63 -9.25 5.30
C ALA A 35 38.73 -8.87 6.50
N VAL A 36 37.51 -8.39 6.25
CA VAL A 36 36.51 -8.16 7.32
C VAL A 36 36.10 -9.46 7.99
N ASP A 37 35.97 -10.55 7.23
CA ASP A 37 35.65 -11.88 7.77
C ASP A 37 36.74 -12.42 8.69
N GLU A 38 38.01 -12.18 8.37
CA GLU A 38 39.15 -12.57 9.22
C GLU A 38 39.25 -11.68 10.47
N GLU A 39 38.99 -10.38 10.34
CA GLU A 39 39.02 -9.42 11.46
C GLU A 39 37.93 -9.70 12.51
N LEU A 40 36.77 -10.21 12.07
CA LEU A 40 35.61 -10.53 12.91
C LEU A 40 35.50 -12.02 13.21
N ALA A 41 36.58 -12.77 12.99
CA ALA A 41 36.57 -14.21 13.15
C ALA A 41 36.18 -14.60 14.60
N ALA A 42 35.45 -15.70 14.74
CA ALA A 42 34.90 -16.19 16.02
C ALA A 42 35.96 -16.32 17.14
N ASP A 43 37.17 -16.69 16.77
CA ASP A 43 38.35 -16.85 17.65
C ASP A 43 38.88 -15.53 18.21
N THR A 44 38.49 -14.38 17.65
CA THR A 44 38.83 -13.05 18.19
C THR A 44 37.97 -12.65 19.39
N GLY A 45 36.89 -13.39 19.69
CA GLY A 45 35.91 -13.05 20.73
C GLY A 45 35.03 -11.85 20.39
N ALA A 46 35.20 -11.22 19.22
CA ALA A 46 34.50 -9.99 18.84
C ALA A 46 32.97 -10.14 18.74
N LEU A 47 32.48 -11.37 18.59
CA LEU A 47 31.06 -11.67 18.40
C LEU A 47 30.44 -12.43 19.58
N ASP A 48 31.23 -12.78 20.60
CA ASP A 48 30.75 -13.51 21.76
C ASP A 48 29.92 -12.60 22.68
N GLY A 49 28.74 -13.07 23.09
CA GLY A 49 27.78 -12.29 23.88
C GLY A 49 27.22 -11.02 23.19
N ALA A 50 27.57 -10.75 21.93
CA ALA A 50 27.20 -9.53 21.24
C ALA A 50 25.72 -9.52 20.81
N GLY A 51 25.01 -8.45 21.15
CA GLY A 51 23.69 -8.17 20.60
C GLY A 51 23.75 -7.67 19.16
N ASP A 52 22.62 -7.70 18.44
CA ASP A 52 22.54 -7.39 17.01
C ASP A 52 23.12 -6.00 16.66
N ARG A 53 22.90 -4.99 17.51
CA ARG A 53 23.46 -3.64 17.31
C ARG A 53 24.98 -3.60 17.43
N ALA A 54 25.55 -4.37 18.35
CA ALA A 54 26.99 -4.46 18.55
C ALA A 54 27.65 -5.16 17.34
N ILE A 55 27.04 -6.24 16.85
CA ILE A 55 27.48 -6.93 15.63
C ILE A 55 27.45 -6.00 14.42
N VAL A 56 26.34 -5.30 14.18
CA VAL A 56 26.24 -4.33 13.07
C VAL A 56 27.30 -3.22 13.20
N SER A 57 27.52 -2.70 14.40
CA SER A 57 28.53 -1.67 14.66
C SER A 57 29.94 -2.16 14.37
N ALA A 58 30.30 -3.36 14.85
CA ALA A 58 31.60 -3.99 14.62
C ALA A 58 31.85 -4.22 13.11
N VAL A 59 30.87 -4.79 12.41
CA VAL A 59 30.97 -5.05 10.97
C VAL A 59 31.10 -3.76 10.17
N ARG A 60 30.29 -2.73 10.50
CA ARG A 60 30.40 -1.42 9.84
C ARG A 60 31.74 -0.75 10.08
N THR A 61 32.28 -0.86 11.29
CA THR A 61 33.59 -0.29 11.64
C THR A 61 34.71 -0.98 10.87
N ALA A 62 34.69 -2.32 10.79
CA ALA A 62 35.63 -3.09 9.99
C ALA A 62 35.52 -2.74 8.51
N ALA A 63 34.30 -2.73 7.95
CA ALA A 63 34.05 -2.37 6.56
C ALA A 63 34.52 -0.94 6.20
N TYR A 64 34.24 0.04 7.07
CA TYR A 64 34.63 1.43 6.87
C TYR A 64 36.15 1.61 6.87
N ARG A 65 36.89 0.89 7.73
CA ARG A 65 38.36 0.95 7.75
C ARG A 65 39.01 0.43 6.46
N ARG A 66 38.36 -0.54 5.80
CA ARG A 66 38.89 -1.18 4.57
C ARG A 66 38.58 -0.36 3.33
N ASP A 67 37.32 0.02 3.14
CA ASP A 67 36.90 0.83 2.01
C ASP A 67 36.06 2.04 2.42
N PRO A 68 36.72 3.11 2.93
CA PRO A 68 36.04 4.36 3.24
C PRO A 68 35.29 4.95 2.04
N ARG A 69 35.81 4.72 0.82
CA ARG A 69 35.24 5.29 -0.42
C ARG A 69 33.93 4.61 -0.81
N SER A 70 33.85 3.28 -0.77
CA SER A 70 32.60 2.57 -1.08
C SER A 70 31.55 2.77 0.00
N VAL A 71 31.94 2.86 1.28
CA VAL A 71 30.97 3.19 2.35
C VAL A 71 30.47 4.62 2.21
N ALA A 72 31.34 5.59 1.93
CA ALA A 72 30.93 6.97 1.65
C ALA A 72 30.05 7.08 0.39
N ARG A 73 30.38 6.37 -0.69
CA ARG A 73 29.57 6.30 -1.91
C ARG A 73 28.20 5.67 -1.67
N ARG A 74 28.11 4.63 -0.85
CA ARG A 74 26.85 4.00 -0.46
C ARG A 74 26.00 4.95 0.39
N ALA A 75 26.61 5.68 1.32
CA ALA A 75 25.92 6.70 2.10
C ALA A 75 25.40 7.84 1.19
N ALA A 76 26.21 8.30 0.23
CA ALA A 76 25.80 9.29 -0.77
C ALA A 76 24.68 8.77 -1.67
N HIS A 77 24.73 7.51 -2.10
CA HIS A 77 23.66 6.88 -2.89
C HIS A 77 22.36 6.71 -2.09
N ALA A 78 22.44 6.32 -0.82
CA ALA A 78 21.26 6.19 0.05
C ALA A 78 20.48 7.52 0.19
N VAL A 79 21.15 8.67 0.08
CA VAL A 79 20.49 9.98 0.03
C VAL A 79 19.56 10.12 -1.20
N THR A 80 19.85 9.42 -2.30
CA THR A 80 19.01 9.39 -3.50
C THR A 80 17.79 8.48 -3.37
N GLU A 81 17.82 7.53 -2.44
CA GLU A 81 16.71 6.61 -2.15
C GLU A 81 15.70 7.17 -1.15
N ARG A 82 15.88 8.43 -0.71
CA ARG A 82 14.96 9.09 0.23
C ARG A 82 13.53 9.02 -0.29
N THR A 83 12.62 8.60 0.56
CA THR A 83 11.23 8.36 0.16
C THR A 83 10.28 8.50 1.35
N VAL A 84 9.03 8.82 1.06
CA VAL A 84 7.93 8.78 2.03
C VAL A 84 6.91 7.78 1.51
N SER A 85 6.50 6.87 2.38
CA SER A 85 5.54 5.82 2.06
C SER A 85 4.43 5.76 3.10
N LEU A 86 3.23 5.38 2.64
CA LEU A 86 2.07 5.16 3.49
C LEU A 86 1.68 3.68 3.41
N ARG A 87 1.49 3.02 4.55
CA ARG A 87 1.01 1.64 4.62
C ARG A 87 -0.19 1.55 5.55
N PRO A 88 -1.25 0.80 5.21
CA PRO A 88 -2.35 0.53 6.12
C PRO A 88 -1.87 -0.14 7.42
N ALA A 89 -2.48 0.22 8.53
CA ALA A 89 -2.38 -0.44 9.82
C ALA A 89 -3.79 -0.83 10.31
N PRO A 90 -3.91 -1.75 11.28
CA PRO A 90 -5.21 -2.07 11.89
C PRO A 90 -5.96 -0.85 12.44
N ASP A 91 -7.26 -1.02 12.66
CA ASP A 91 -8.09 -0.06 13.41
C ASP A 91 -8.20 1.35 12.77
N ALA A 92 -8.31 1.41 11.44
CA ALA A 92 -8.39 2.66 10.67
C ALA A 92 -7.14 3.56 10.80
N MET A 93 -5.98 2.98 11.17
CA MET A 93 -4.72 3.69 11.31
C MET A 93 -3.79 3.46 10.11
N THR A 94 -2.78 4.32 9.93
CA THR A 94 -1.74 4.16 8.90
C THR A 94 -0.34 4.35 9.46
N TYR A 95 0.65 3.71 8.84
CA TYR A 95 2.06 4.02 9.03
C TYR A 95 2.53 4.98 7.94
N LEU A 96 2.84 6.23 8.31
CA LEU A 96 3.59 7.16 7.47
C LEU A 96 5.09 7.00 7.79
N THR A 97 5.85 6.44 6.85
CA THR A 97 7.29 6.17 7.03
C THR A 97 8.11 7.05 6.11
N ALA A 98 9.04 7.82 6.68
CA ALA A 98 10.02 8.61 5.94
C ALA A 98 11.42 8.00 6.06
N LEU A 99 12.04 7.67 4.93
CA LEU A 99 13.45 7.33 4.83
C LEU A 99 14.22 8.61 4.46
N LEU A 100 15.02 9.11 5.40
CA LEU A 100 15.70 10.41 5.29
C LEU A 100 17.20 10.29 5.60
N PRO A 101 18.03 11.21 5.08
CA PRO A 101 19.38 11.43 5.60
C PRO A 101 19.36 11.62 7.12
N VAL A 102 20.32 11.02 7.83
CA VAL A 102 20.30 10.94 9.31
C VAL A 102 20.14 12.29 9.99
N ALA A 103 20.82 13.34 9.51
CA ALA A 103 20.74 14.68 10.08
C ALA A 103 19.31 15.25 9.97
N GLN A 104 18.64 15.05 8.83
CA GLN A 104 17.28 15.52 8.60
C GLN A 104 16.27 14.73 9.43
N GLY A 105 16.40 13.40 9.50
CA GLY A 105 15.52 12.54 10.30
C GLY A 105 15.63 12.84 11.81
N VAL A 106 16.84 12.99 12.33
CA VAL A 106 17.08 13.38 13.74
C VAL A 106 16.53 14.77 14.02
N ALA A 107 16.75 15.74 13.13
CA ALA A 107 16.22 17.09 13.28
C ALA A 107 14.69 17.11 13.31
N ALA A 108 14.03 16.39 12.39
CA ALA A 108 12.57 16.27 12.35
C ALA A 108 12.03 15.64 13.65
N TYR A 109 12.59 14.51 14.07
CA TYR A 109 12.17 13.83 15.30
C TYR A 109 12.38 14.72 16.54
N ALA A 110 13.54 15.37 16.65
CA ALA A 110 13.83 16.28 17.76
C ALA A 110 12.87 17.48 17.78
N ALA A 111 12.44 17.97 16.61
CA ALA A 111 11.46 19.06 16.53
C ALA A 111 10.05 18.65 16.96
N LEU A 112 9.66 17.39 16.79
CA LEU A 112 8.39 16.85 17.32
C LEU A 112 8.49 16.62 18.83
N VAL A 113 9.62 16.09 19.29
CA VAL A 113 9.90 15.87 20.72
C VAL A 113 9.83 17.19 21.50
N ARG A 114 10.46 18.26 20.99
CA ARG A 114 10.43 19.58 21.65
C ARG A 114 9.01 20.12 21.80
N GLU A 115 8.16 19.95 20.78
CA GLU A 115 6.76 20.38 20.83
C GLU A 115 6.00 19.61 21.91
N ALA A 116 6.15 18.28 21.92
CA ALA A 116 5.48 17.43 22.90
C ALA A 116 5.93 17.70 24.34
N ASP A 117 7.22 18.00 24.55
CA ASP A 117 7.74 18.36 25.86
C ASP A 117 7.24 19.76 26.31
N GLY A 118 7.05 20.69 25.38
CA GLY A 118 6.42 21.99 25.61
C GLY A 118 4.94 21.88 26.01
N ALA A 119 4.15 21.10 25.26
CA ALA A 119 2.72 20.90 25.50
C ALA A 119 2.41 20.31 26.89
N ARG A 120 3.24 19.36 27.37
CA ARG A 120 3.10 18.78 28.71
C ARG A 120 3.27 19.80 29.85
N SER A 121 4.02 20.87 29.60
CA SER A 121 4.19 21.95 30.58
C SER A 121 2.93 22.81 30.72
N GLY A 122 2.00 22.73 29.76
CA GLY A 122 0.74 23.48 29.71
C GLY A 122 -0.51 22.70 30.15
N ALA A 123 -0.36 21.58 30.88
CA ALA A 123 -1.45 20.72 31.34
C ALA A 123 -2.26 20.01 30.22
N ASP A 124 -1.62 19.72 29.08
CA ASP A 124 -2.19 18.86 28.04
C ASP A 124 -2.35 17.40 28.54
N GLU A 125 -3.57 16.86 28.44
CA GLU A 125 -3.91 15.48 28.85
C GLU A 125 -3.42 14.42 27.84
N ARG A 126 -3.01 14.83 26.63
CA ARG A 126 -2.53 13.92 25.59
C ARG A 126 -1.16 13.34 25.94
N SER A 127 -0.93 12.10 25.54
CA SER A 127 0.37 11.46 25.64
C SER A 127 1.40 12.13 24.72
N ARG A 128 2.69 12.03 25.07
CA ARG A 128 3.79 12.53 24.24
C ARG A 128 3.70 12.04 22.80
N GLY A 129 3.32 10.77 22.59
CA GLY A 129 3.16 10.19 21.27
C GLY A 129 2.00 10.79 20.47
N GLN A 130 0.88 11.09 21.12
CA GLN A 130 -0.27 11.77 20.49
C GLN A 130 0.10 13.17 20.04
N VAL A 131 0.73 13.98 20.92
CA VAL A 131 1.17 15.33 20.55
C VAL A 131 2.17 15.29 19.38
N MET A 132 3.15 14.37 19.42
CA MET A 132 4.09 14.22 18.30
C MET A 132 3.42 13.84 16.98
N ALA A 133 2.38 13.00 17.01
CA ALA A 133 1.63 12.60 15.82
C ALA A 133 0.80 13.77 15.28
N ASP A 134 0.06 14.47 16.13
CA ASP A 134 -0.75 15.64 15.77
C ASP A 134 0.13 16.75 15.17
N THR A 135 1.25 17.07 15.82
CA THR A 135 2.23 18.05 15.33
C THR A 135 2.84 17.64 13.99
N LEU A 136 3.09 16.35 13.77
CA LEU A 136 3.59 15.87 12.48
C LEU A 136 2.57 16.14 11.36
N VAL A 137 1.29 15.82 11.61
CA VAL A 137 0.22 16.07 10.62
C VAL A 137 0.09 17.56 10.36
N GLU A 138 -0.07 18.37 11.39
CA GLU A 138 -0.23 19.83 11.28
C GLU A 138 0.91 20.49 10.50
N ARG A 139 2.16 20.12 10.77
CA ARG A 139 3.32 20.68 10.05
C ARG A 139 3.41 20.25 8.59
N VAL A 140 2.93 19.06 8.25
CA VAL A 140 2.94 18.53 6.87
C VAL A 140 1.75 19.04 6.05
N THR A 141 0.57 19.16 6.67
CA THR A 141 -0.64 19.69 6.01
C THR A 141 -0.71 21.21 6.03
N GLY A 142 0.05 21.86 6.92
CA GLY A 142 0.03 23.31 7.10
C GLY A 142 -1.24 23.82 7.78
N ALA A 143 -1.99 22.95 8.47
CA ALA A 143 -3.25 23.31 9.11
C ALA A 143 -3.26 22.98 10.61
N PRO A 144 -3.50 23.99 11.48
CA PRO A 144 -3.76 23.78 12.90
C PRO A 144 -4.90 22.80 13.09
N GLY A 145 -4.70 21.80 13.95
CA GLY A 145 -5.69 20.75 14.20
C GLY A 145 -5.71 19.60 13.19
N GLY A 146 -5.18 19.74 11.96
CA GLY A 146 -4.94 18.60 11.08
C GLY A 146 -5.28 18.80 9.60
N ILE A 147 -6.11 17.90 9.05
CA ILE A 147 -6.31 17.74 7.60
C ILE A 147 -7.23 18.84 7.07
N THR A 148 -6.66 19.82 6.35
CA THR A 148 -7.43 20.75 5.51
C THR A 148 -6.97 20.64 4.05
N GLY A 149 -7.88 20.88 3.11
CA GLY A 149 -7.57 20.90 1.68
C GLY A 149 -7.30 19.55 0.98
N ILE A 150 -7.55 18.40 1.62
CA ILE A 150 -7.32 17.07 1.01
C ILE A 150 -8.63 16.46 0.46
N ASP A 151 -8.58 15.96 -0.77
CA ASP A 151 -9.66 15.16 -1.39
C ASP A 151 -9.60 13.71 -0.89
N LEU A 152 -10.40 13.36 0.12
CA LEU A 152 -10.52 11.97 0.58
C LEU A 152 -11.59 11.24 -0.25
N GLN A 153 -11.19 10.17 -0.95
CA GLN A 153 -12.14 9.31 -1.66
C GLN A 153 -12.62 8.19 -0.77
N VAL A 154 -13.92 8.11 -0.54
CA VAL A 154 -14.55 7.04 0.23
C VAL A 154 -15.60 6.37 -0.65
N VAL A 155 -15.54 5.05 -0.75
CA VAL A 155 -16.55 4.22 -1.40
C VAL A 155 -17.36 3.53 -0.31
N MET A 156 -18.66 3.72 -0.27
CA MET A 156 -19.55 3.08 0.71
C MET A 156 -20.96 2.89 0.12
N THR A 157 -21.88 2.27 0.86
CA THR A 157 -23.27 2.17 0.39
C THR A 157 -24.07 3.41 0.76
N ASP A 158 -25.16 3.69 0.03
CA ASP A 158 -26.12 4.75 0.40
C ASP A 158 -26.68 4.54 1.82
N ARG A 159 -26.96 3.28 2.17
CA ARG A 159 -27.42 2.87 3.49
C ARG A 159 -26.38 3.15 4.58
N ALA A 160 -25.12 2.82 4.33
CA ALA A 160 -24.04 3.10 5.29
C ALA A 160 -23.84 4.60 5.48
N LEU A 161 -24.06 5.41 4.44
CA LEU A 161 -23.87 6.85 4.51
C LEU A 161 -25.05 7.57 5.19
N PHE A 162 -26.28 7.30 4.74
CA PHE A 162 -27.46 8.09 5.11
C PHE A 162 -28.39 7.40 6.11
N GLN A 163 -28.34 6.08 6.22
CA GLN A 163 -29.30 5.29 7.02
C GLN A 163 -28.65 4.63 8.24
N GLY A 164 -27.37 4.92 8.50
CA GLY A 164 -26.65 4.40 9.67
C GLY A 164 -26.31 2.90 9.60
N ASP A 165 -26.39 2.28 8.42
CA ASP A 165 -26.03 0.87 8.21
C ASP A 165 -24.55 0.60 8.57
N SER A 166 -24.25 -0.65 8.92
CA SER A 166 -22.92 -1.10 9.36
C SER A 166 -22.04 -1.63 8.23
N GLU A 167 -22.55 -1.73 6.99
CA GLU A 167 -21.77 -2.11 5.82
C GLU A 167 -20.52 -1.23 5.70
N PRO A 168 -19.32 -1.84 5.71
CA PRO A 168 -18.09 -1.08 5.84
C PRO A 168 -17.80 -0.23 4.60
N ALA A 169 -17.00 0.82 4.77
CA ALA A 169 -16.56 1.67 3.68
C ALA A 169 -15.16 1.25 3.19
N ARG A 170 -14.76 1.76 2.04
CA ARG A 170 -13.43 1.56 1.47
C ARG A 170 -12.78 2.89 1.13
N ILE A 171 -11.53 3.06 1.53
CA ILE A 171 -10.67 4.15 1.06
C ILE A 171 -9.70 3.57 0.03
N PRO A 172 -9.70 4.04 -1.23
CA PRO A 172 -8.78 3.56 -2.25
C PRO A 172 -7.32 3.69 -1.82
N GLY A 173 -6.54 2.63 -2.01
CA GLY A 173 -5.13 2.54 -1.59
C GLY A 173 -4.91 2.33 -0.08
N TYR A 174 -5.97 2.37 0.73
CA TYR A 174 -5.93 2.01 2.15
C TYR A 174 -6.57 0.65 2.40
N GLY A 175 -7.80 0.45 1.91
CA GLY A 175 -8.61 -0.74 2.17
C GLY A 175 -9.92 -0.42 2.90
N ILE A 176 -10.43 -1.40 3.64
CA ILE A 176 -11.73 -1.34 4.31
C ILE A 176 -11.62 -0.62 5.67
N ILE A 177 -12.58 0.27 5.96
CA ILE A 177 -12.76 0.94 7.25
C ILE A 177 -14.19 0.76 7.77
N PRO A 178 -14.43 0.85 9.09
CA PRO A 178 -15.78 0.86 9.64
C PRO A 178 -16.63 1.99 9.07
N ALA A 179 -17.92 1.72 8.85
CA ALA A 179 -18.88 2.68 8.31
C ALA A 179 -18.98 3.94 9.19
N GLU A 180 -18.89 3.77 10.51
CA GLU A 180 -18.91 4.87 11.47
C GLU A 180 -17.68 5.78 11.31
N THR A 181 -16.47 5.21 11.23
CA THR A 181 -15.25 5.97 10.97
C THR A 181 -15.33 6.76 9.67
N ALA A 182 -15.85 6.13 8.61
CA ALA A 182 -16.07 6.79 7.33
C ALA A 182 -17.06 7.97 7.44
N ARG A 183 -18.16 7.80 8.18
CA ARG A 183 -19.12 8.87 8.45
C ARG A 183 -18.50 9.99 9.27
N THR A 184 -17.71 9.69 10.30
CA THR A 184 -17.00 10.71 11.08
C THR A 184 -16.07 11.53 10.19
N LEU A 185 -15.27 10.88 9.33
CA LEU A 185 -14.39 11.56 8.38
C LEU A 185 -15.16 12.47 7.40
N LEU A 186 -16.36 12.07 6.99
CA LEU A 186 -17.17 12.82 6.03
C LEU A 186 -18.05 13.90 6.66
N LEU A 187 -18.58 13.69 7.87
CA LEU A 187 -19.62 14.52 8.47
C LEU A 187 -19.14 15.37 9.65
N ALA A 188 -17.97 15.05 10.23
CA ALA A 188 -17.47 15.70 11.44
C ALA A 188 -15.93 15.87 11.38
N PRO A 189 -15.41 16.81 10.58
CA PRO A 189 -13.98 17.15 10.57
C PRO A 189 -13.55 17.74 11.92
N GLU A 190 -14.51 18.23 12.71
CA GLU A 190 -14.35 18.92 14.00
C GLU A 190 -13.64 18.12 15.11
N ARG A 191 -13.35 16.82 14.92
CA ARG A 191 -12.78 15.96 15.97
C ARG A 191 -11.35 15.47 15.71
N ILE A 192 -10.77 15.80 14.56
CA ILE A 192 -9.33 15.62 14.33
C ILE A 192 -8.73 16.99 14.60
N GLY A 193 -8.29 17.23 15.84
CA GLY A 193 -7.71 18.50 16.28
C GLY A 193 -8.49 19.17 17.41
N THR A 194 -7.82 19.42 18.53
CA THR A 194 -8.32 20.25 19.63
C THR A 194 -8.02 21.72 19.32
N GLU A 195 -9.00 22.45 18.81
CA GLU A 195 -9.43 23.79 19.27
C GLU A 195 -10.32 24.49 18.22
N ALA A 196 -11.30 25.24 18.74
CA ALA A 196 -12.48 25.70 18.03
C ALA A 196 -12.30 27.04 17.29
N HIS A 197 -11.16 27.27 16.62
CA HIS A 197 -10.90 28.52 15.89
C HIS A 197 -10.62 28.24 14.42
N ASP A 198 -11.43 28.87 13.57
CA ASP A 198 -11.52 28.77 12.11
C ASP A 198 -12.33 27.59 11.53
N ARG A 199 -13.65 27.82 11.41
CA ARG A 199 -14.62 26.94 10.76
C ARG A 199 -14.37 26.94 9.24
N GLN A 200 -13.76 25.89 8.71
CA GLN A 200 -13.65 25.67 7.27
C GLN A 200 -14.78 24.76 6.77
N ASP A 201 -15.47 25.19 5.71
CA ASP A 201 -16.55 24.42 5.11
C ASP A 201 -16.00 23.18 4.37
N LEU A 202 -16.40 22.00 4.83
CA LEU A 202 -16.27 20.77 4.05
C LEU A 202 -17.25 20.82 2.86
N VAL A 203 -16.74 20.94 1.65
CA VAL A 203 -17.53 20.74 0.43
C VAL A 203 -17.55 19.25 0.11
N LEU A 204 -18.64 18.59 0.51
CA LEU A 204 -18.88 17.18 0.19
C LEU A 204 -19.42 17.03 -1.23
N TRP A 205 -18.66 16.36 -2.09
CA TRP A 205 -19.03 15.98 -3.44
C TRP A 205 -19.46 14.51 -3.48
N ILE A 206 -20.76 14.26 -3.40
CA ILE A 206 -21.30 12.91 -3.52
C ILE A 206 -21.41 12.55 -5.01
N ARG A 207 -20.76 11.47 -5.44
CA ARG A 207 -20.90 10.88 -6.78
C ARG A 207 -21.54 9.50 -6.67
N ARG A 208 -22.73 9.35 -7.24
CA ARG A 208 -23.41 8.05 -7.27
C ARG A 208 -22.68 7.12 -8.24
N LEU A 209 -22.08 6.05 -7.73
CA LEU A 209 -21.50 4.98 -8.54
C LEU A 209 -22.52 3.84 -8.62
N TYR A 210 -23.10 3.63 -9.80
CA TYR A 210 -24.01 2.50 -9.98
C TYR A 210 -23.20 1.21 -10.04
N THR A 211 -23.43 0.33 -9.07
CA THR A 211 -22.95 -1.05 -9.09
C THR A 211 -24.05 -1.98 -9.60
N THR A 212 -23.71 -2.95 -10.43
CA THR A 212 -24.65 -3.99 -10.87
C THR A 212 -25.07 -4.84 -9.66
N PRO A 213 -26.39 -5.10 -9.46
CA PRO A 213 -26.88 -5.99 -8.41
C PRO A 213 -26.15 -7.33 -8.36
N GLY A 214 -25.68 -7.72 -7.17
CA GLY A 214 -25.07 -9.02 -6.89
C GLY A 214 -23.58 -9.14 -7.23
N THR A 215 -23.10 -8.51 -8.31
CA THR A 215 -21.68 -8.62 -8.74
C THR A 215 -20.79 -7.51 -8.18
N GLY A 216 -21.36 -6.33 -7.86
CA GLY A 216 -20.58 -5.17 -7.41
C GLY A 216 -19.79 -4.47 -8.53
N GLU A 217 -20.07 -4.78 -9.80
CA GLU A 217 -19.38 -4.17 -10.94
C GLU A 217 -19.82 -2.73 -11.18
N LEU A 218 -18.88 -1.81 -11.32
CA LEU A 218 -19.13 -0.43 -11.70
C LEU A 218 -19.57 -0.34 -13.17
N VAL A 219 -20.53 0.53 -13.50
CA VAL A 219 -20.93 0.80 -14.90
C VAL A 219 -19.96 1.81 -15.55
N ALA A 220 -19.41 1.46 -16.71
CA ALA A 220 -18.40 2.26 -17.41
C ALA A 220 -18.89 2.83 -18.76
N MET A 221 -18.14 3.82 -19.27
CA MET A 221 -18.22 4.33 -20.63
C MET A 221 -16.96 3.90 -21.41
N ASP A 222 -17.14 3.52 -22.68
CA ASP A 222 -16.06 3.08 -23.57
C ASP A 222 -15.43 4.23 -24.37
N SER A 223 -14.17 4.07 -24.81
CA SER A 223 -13.43 5.05 -25.61
C SER A 223 -12.94 4.47 -26.94
N ARG A 224 -12.93 5.30 -28.00
CA ARG A 224 -12.31 4.96 -29.30
C ARG A 224 -10.82 5.29 -29.39
N GLY A 225 -10.27 6.04 -28.42
CA GLY A 225 -8.86 6.44 -28.41
C GLY A 225 -7.97 5.40 -27.71
N ARG A 226 -6.66 5.40 -28.03
CA ARG A 226 -5.68 4.53 -27.36
C ARG A 226 -5.59 4.78 -25.86
N LEU A 227 -5.51 6.04 -25.44
CA LEU A 227 -5.35 6.36 -24.03
C LEU A 227 -6.70 6.31 -23.30
N PHE A 228 -6.70 5.74 -22.08
CA PHE A 228 -7.86 5.78 -21.21
C PHE A 228 -8.22 7.25 -20.85
N PRO A 229 -9.44 7.72 -21.13
CA PRO A 229 -9.88 9.05 -20.72
C PRO A 229 -9.97 9.14 -19.19
N ALA A 230 -9.95 10.35 -18.64
CA ALA A 230 -9.90 10.57 -17.18
C ALA A 230 -11.01 9.83 -16.40
N GLY A 231 -12.23 9.78 -16.94
CA GLY A 231 -13.34 9.04 -16.33
C GLY A 231 -13.09 7.54 -16.26
N LEU A 232 -12.53 6.95 -17.32
CA LEU A 232 -12.24 5.52 -17.38
C LEU A 232 -11.00 5.15 -16.55
N LYS A 233 -9.97 6.01 -16.49
CA LYS A 233 -8.84 5.83 -15.56
C LYS A 233 -9.32 5.77 -14.11
N ARG A 234 -10.15 6.75 -13.72
CA ARG A 234 -10.73 6.80 -12.37
C ARG A 234 -11.57 5.56 -12.07
N PHE A 235 -12.35 5.10 -13.04
CA PHE A 235 -13.11 3.85 -12.94
C PHE A 235 -12.19 2.65 -12.67
N LEU A 236 -11.11 2.49 -13.44
CA LEU A 236 -10.16 1.38 -13.30
C LEU A 236 -9.50 1.41 -11.93
N GLN A 237 -9.04 2.58 -11.48
CA GLN A 237 -8.42 2.76 -10.16
C GLN A 237 -9.37 2.39 -9.01
N LEU A 238 -10.66 2.75 -9.10
CA LEU A 238 -11.64 2.42 -8.07
C LEU A 238 -12.02 0.94 -8.06
N ARG A 239 -12.16 0.34 -9.24
CA ARG A 239 -12.46 -1.09 -9.39
C ARG A 239 -11.29 -1.95 -8.89
N ASP A 240 -10.07 -1.56 -9.25
CA ASP A 240 -8.87 -2.37 -9.07
C ASP A 240 -8.20 -2.16 -7.71
N ASP A 241 -8.25 -0.94 -7.17
CA ASP A 241 -7.66 -0.48 -5.90
C ASP A 241 -6.12 -0.56 -5.84
N THR A 242 -5.57 -1.74 -6.10
CA THR A 242 -4.14 -2.04 -6.14
C THR A 242 -3.75 -2.66 -7.48
N CYS A 243 -2.44 -2.80 -7.69
CA CYS A 243 -1.87 -3.44 -8.86
C CYS A 243 -2.51 -4.81 -9.12
N ARG A 244 -3.09 -4.99 -10.31
CA ARG A 244 -3.77 -6.22 -10.71
C ARG A 244 -2.83 -7.37 -11.09
N THR A 245 -1.51 -7.19 -11.01
CA THR A 245 -0.60 -8.34 -11.08
C THR A 245 -0.73 -9.16 -9.79
N PRO A 246 -0.94 -10.49 -9.88
CA PRO A 246 -1.14 -11.33 -8.72
C PRO A 246 -0.06 -11.10 -7.63
N TYR A 247 -0.52 -10.97 -6.38
CA TYR A 247 0.32 -10.83 -5.16
C TYR A 247 1.13 -9.53 -5.02
N CYS A 248 0.98 -8.55 -5.90
CA CYS A 248 1.80 -7.33 -5.86
C CYS A 248 1.33 -6.32 -4.81
N ASP A 249 0.01 -6.08 -4.72
CA ASP A 249 -0.65 -5.13 -3.82
C ASP A 249 -0.13 -3.68 -3.84
N ALA A 250 0.79 -3.35 -4.76
CA ALA A 250 1.36 -2.02 -4.89
C ALA A 250 0.32 -1.01 -5.42
N PRO A 251 0.45 0.28 -5.08
CA PRO A 251 -0.42 1.32 -5.63
C PRO A 251 -0.39 1.34 -7.16
N ILE A 252 -1.55 1.58 -7.77
CA ILE A 252 -1.69 1.73 -9.22
C ILE A 252 -0.95 2.99 -9.66
N ARG A 253 -0.10 2.87 -10.69
CA ARG A 253 0.61 3.98 -11.33
C ARG A 253 0.25 4.11 -12.80
N HIS A 254 -0.08 3.00 -13.45
CA HIS A 254 -0.46 2.93 -14.85
C HIS A 254 -1.84 2.29 -15.00
N ASP A 255 -2.70 2.95 -15.77
CA ASP A 255 -3.96 2.39 -16.27
C ASP A 255 -3.70 1.89 -17.69
N ASP A 256 -3.69 0.58 -17.89
CA ASP A 256 -3.22 -0.01 -19.12
C ASP A 256 -4.10 -1.17 -19.60
N HIS A 257 -3.97 -1.53 -20.87
CA HIS A 257 -4.76 -2.59 -21.46
C HIS A 257 -4.30 -3.96 -20.98
N ILE A 258 -5.24 -4.90 -20.89
CA ILE A 258 -4.99 -6.31 -20.62
C ILE A 258 -4.50 -6.99 -21.90
N LEU A 259 -5.29 -6.88 -22.97
CA LEU A 259 -4.83 -7.15 -24.33
C LEU A 259 -4.26 -5.85 -24.88
N GLY A 260 -2.99 -5.85 -25.27
CA GLY A 260 -2.29 -4.63 -25.67
C GLY A 260 -2.97 -3.93 -26.85
N TRP A 261 -2.96 -2.59 -26.87
CA TRP A 261 -3.52 -1.82 -27.98
C TRP A 261 -2.88 -2.20 -29.33
N ALA A 262 -1.57 -2.45 -29.34
CA ALA A 262 -0.84 -2.90 -30.53
C ALA A 262 -1.29 -4.28 -31.04
N GLU A 263 -1.91 -5.09 -30.19
CA GLU A 263 -2.46 -6.41 -30.50
C GLU A 263 -3.97 -6.36 -30.80
N GLY A 264 -4.52 -5.16 -31.01
CA GLY A 264 -5.95 -4.95 -31.30
C GLY A 264 -6.84 -4.83 -30.06
N GLY A 265 -6.25 -4.70 -28.86
CA GLY A 265 -7.01 -4.46 -27.64
C GLY A 265 -7.76 -3.13 -27.67
N THR A 266 -9.02 -3.14 -27.22
CA THR A 266 -9.89 -1.95 -27.19
C THR A 266 -9.80 -1.20 -25.87
N THR A 267 -10.02 0.12 -25.89
CA THR A 267 -10.03 0.97 -24.69
C THR A 267 -11.41 0.96 -24.03
N ILE A 268 -11.74 -0.17 -23.42
CA ILE A 268 -12.99 -0.41 -22.71
C ILE A 268 -12.71 -0.83 -21.27
N ALA A 269 -13.68 -0.68 -20.37
CA ALA A 269 -13.50 -1.07 -18.97
C ALA A 269 -13.09 -2.55 -18.80
N GLY A 270 -13.70 -3.45 -19.58
CA GLY A 270 -13.38 -4.88 -19.52
C GLY A 270 -11.94 -5.21 -19.90
N ASN A 271 -11.31 -4.40 -20.76
CA ASN A 271 -9.93 -4.58 -21.23
C ASN A 271 -8.92 -3.67 -20.53
N GLY A 272 -9.33 -2.80 -19.60
CA GLY A 272 -8.41 -2.00 -18.79
C GLY A 272 -8.07 -2.67 -17.47
N GLN A 273 -6.90 -2.39 -16.92
CA GLN A 273 -6.49 -2.74 -15.55
C GLN A 273 -5.50 -1.73 -14.98
N GLY A 274 -5.50 -1.55 -13.67
CA GLY A 274 -4.50 -0.78 -12.94
C GLY A 274 -3.27 -1.62 -12.58
N LEU A 275 -2.08 -1.12 -12.87
CA LEU A 275 -0.80 -1.77 -12.58
C LEU A 275 0.19 -0.78 -11.94
N CYS A 276 1.09 -1.29 -11.11
CA CYS A 276 2.28 -0.52 -10.72
C CYS A 276 3.25 -0.44 -11.91
N GLU A 277 4.20 0.49 -11.85
CA GLU A 277 5.16 0.71 -12.93
C GLU A 277 5.97 -0.55 -13.27
N ALA A 278 6.55 -1.21 -12.27
CA ALA A 278 7.35 -2.42 -12.44
C ALA A 278 6.56 -3.56 -13.08
N CYS A 279 5.34 -3.82 -12.59
CA CYS A 279 4.49 -4.87 -13.15
C CYS A 279 4.01 -4.52 -14.56
N ASN A 280 3.72 -3.24 -14.84
CA ASN A 280 3.34 -2.83 -16.19
C ASN A 280 4.48 -3.07 -17.18
N HIS A 281 5.72 -2.69 -16.83
CA HIS A 281 6.86 -2.98 -17.69
C HIS A 281 7.15 -4.47 -17.83
N THR A 282 6.98 -5.24 -16.75
CA THR A 282 7.18 -6.70 -16.77
C THR A 282 6.21 -7.38 -17.74
N LYS A 283 4.94 -6.96 -17.76
CA LYS A 283 3.92 -7.58 -18.63
C LYS A 283 4.26 -7.45 -20.13
N GLU A 284 5.01 -6.41 -20.52
CA GLU A 284 5.42 -6.15 -21.90
C GLU A 284 6.64 -6.99 -22.32
N THR A 285 7.26 -7.72 -21.38
CA THR A 285 8.41 -8.55 -21.71
C THR A 285 8.00 -9.85 -22.41
N PRO A 286 8.82 -10.38 -23.35
CA PRO A 286 8.48 -11.59 -24.09
C PRO A 286 8.12 -12.79 -23.21
N GLY A 287 7.09 -13.54 -23.61
CA GLY A 287 6.62 -14.73 -22.90
C GLY A 287 5.57 -14.46 -21.82
N TRP A 288 5.34 -13.20 -21.46
CA TRP A 288 4.17 -12.80 -20.67
C TRP A 288 2.95 -12.62 -21.57
N SER A 289 1.77 -12.93 -21.03
CA SER A 289 0.51 -12.60 -21.68
C SER A 289 -0.58 -12.41 -20.63
N ALA A 290 -1.54 -11.54 -20.93
CA ALA A 290 -2.70 -11.32 -20.08
C ALA A 290 -3.98 -11.35 -20.94
N LYS A 291 -5.07 -11.85 -20.38
CA LYS A 291 -6.38 -11.78 -21.02
C LYS A 291 -7.50 -11.56 -20.01
N PRO A 292 -8.54 -10.78 -20.36
CA PRO A 292 -9.72 -10.70 -19.52
C PRO A 292 -10.44 -12.06 -19.52
N LEU A 293 -10.98 -12.44 -18.38
CA LEU A 293 -11.89 -13.57 -18.24
C LEU A 293 -13.31 -13.03 -18.01
N PRO A 294 -14.11 -12.83 -19.08
CA PRO A 294 -15.50 -12.39 -18.95
C PRO A 294 -16.36 -13.59 -18.57
N LEU A 295 -16.48 -13.84 -17.27
CA LEU A 295 -17.39 -14.86 -16.74
C LEU A 295 -18.67 -14.19 -16.25
N PRO A 296 -19.86 -14.53 -16.82
CA PRO A 296 -21.11 -13.94 -16.38
C PRO A 296 -21.33 -14.13 -14.88
N GLY A 297 -21.62 -13.04 -14.16
CA GLY A 297 -21.85 -13.05 -12.71
C GLY A 297 -20.59 -13.03 -11.84
N LEU A 298 -19.39 -13.01 -12.43
CA LEU A 298 -18.13 -12.85 -11.69
C LEU A 298 -17.56 -11.44 -11.88
N ARG A 299 -16.90 -10.94 -10.83
CA ARG A 299 -16.18 -9.67 -10.87
C ARG A 299 -15.06 -9.72 -11.92
N HIS A 300 -14.75 -8.57 -12.51
CA HIS A 300 -13.65 -8.39 -13.46
C HIS A 300 -12.39 -9.15 -13.06
N THR A 301 -12.01 -10.12 -13.88
CA THR A 301 -10.89 -11.02 -13.61
C THR A 301 -9.91 -11.03 -14.78
N VAL A 302 -8.62 -10.95 -14.47
CA VAL A 302 -7.52 -11.02 -15.42
C VAL A 302 -6.80 -12.35 -15.21
N GLN A 303 -6.59 -13.08 -16.30
CA GLN A 303 -5.69 -14.22 -16.31
C GLN A 303 -4.33 -13.77 -16.84
N THR A 304 -3.27 -14.01 -16.08
CA THR A 304 -1.90 -13.73 -16.48
C THR A 304 -1.15 -15.05 -16.63
N ARG A 305 -0.46 -15.22 -17.76
CA ARG A 305 0.45 -16.33 -18.00
C ARG A 305 1.88 -15.82 -18.01
N THR A 306 2.73 -16.48 -17.24
CA THR A 306 4.16 -16.18 -17.10
C THR A 306 4.98 -16.89 -18.19
N PRO A 307 6.24 -16.48 -18.45
CA PRO A 307 7.13 -17.13 -19.42
C PRO A 307 7.40 -18.61 -19.12
N THR A 308 7.35 -19.02 -17.85
CA THR A 308 7.50 -20.42 -17.40
C THR A 308 6.24 -21.25 -17.66
N GLY A 309 5.17 -20.64 -18.17
CA GLY A 309 3.93 -21.29 -18.55
C GLY A 309 2.89 -21.40 -17.44
N HIS A 310 3.22 -20.99 -16.21
CA HIS A 310 2.25 -20.94 -15.11
C HIS A 310 1.21 -19.84 -15.34
N THR A 311 -0.02 -20.12 -14.89
CA THR A 311 -1.17 -19.24 -15.06
C THR A 311 -1.73 -18.85 -13.71
N TYR A 312 -2.01 -17.56 -13.56
CA TYR A 312 -2.52 -16.96 -12.33
C TYR A 312 -3.75 -16.10 -12.65
N HIS A 313 -4.56 -15.86 -11.63
CA HIS A 313 -5.76 -15.06 -11.74
C HIS A 313 -5.73 -13.90 -10.75
N SER A 314 -6.19 -12.74 -11.22
CA SER A 314 -6.39 -11.55 -10.41
C SER A 314 -7.83 -11.13 -10.58
N THR A 315 -8.64 -11.21 -9.51
CA THR A 315 -10.04 -10.80 -9.50
C THR A 315 -10.18 -9.48 -8.75
N ALA A 316 -10.99 -8.57 -9.29
CA ALA A 316 -11.20 -7.27 -8.67
C ALA A 316 -11.69 -7.45 -7.22
N PRO A 317 -11.16 -6.69 -6.26
CA PRO A 317 -11.62 -6.76 -4.88
C PRO A 317 -13.11 -6.41 -4.80
N PRO A 318 -13.88 -7.07 -3.91
CA PRO A 318 -15.29 -6.75 -3.73
C PRO A 318 -15.43 -5.29 -3.29
N LEU A 319 -16.37 -4.57 -3.89
CA LEU A 319 -16.76 -3.25 -3.41
C LEU A 319 -17.73 -3.37 -2.23
N PRO A 320 -17.79 -2.39 -1.32
CA PRO A 320 -18.82 -2.31 -0.30
C PRO A 320 -20.23 -2.57 -0.85
N GLY A 321 -21.01 -3.39 -0.15
CA GLY A 321 -22.35 -3.82 -0.54
C GLY A 321 -22.40 -5.04 -1.47
N THR A 322 -21.25 -5.65 -1.80
CA THR A 322 -21.22 -6.90 -2.59
C THR A 322 -21.66 -8.08 -1.72
N SER A 323 -22.74 -8.77 -2.11
CA SER A 323 -23.20 -9.97 -1.40
C SER A 323 -22.22 -11.14 -1.57
N TRP A 324 -21.75 -11.69 -0.46
CA TRP A 324 -20.95 -12.93 -0.45
C TRP A 324 -21.88 -14.13 -0.64
N SER A 325 -22.19 -14.51 -1.88
CA SER A 325 -22.88 -15.79 -2.13
C SER A 325 -21.87 -16.95 -2.12
N ALA A 326 -22.25 -18.09 -1.53
CA ALA A 326 -21.42 -19.29 -1.41
C ALA A 326 -20.91 -19.85 -2.75
N ALA A 327 -21.47 -19.42 -3.88
CA ALA A 327 -20.98 -19.74 -5.23
C ALA A 327 -19.59 -19.14 -5.53
N HIS A 328 -19.20 -18.03 -4.88
CA HIS A 328 -17.92 -17.36 -5.11
C HIS A 328 -16.71 -18.17 -4.61
N LEU A 329 -16.86 -18.97 -3.55
CA LEU A 329 -15.75 -19.77 -3.00
C LEU A 329 -15.51 -21.05 -3.81
N TRP A 330 -16.53 -21.59 -4.47
CA TRP A 330 -16.42 -22.87 -5.18
C TRP A 330 -15.72 -22.74 -6.55
N ALA A 331 -15.81 -21.57 -7.21
CA ALA A 331 -15.16 -21.32 -8.50
C ALA A 331 -13.64 -21.14 -8.40
N ILE A 332 -13.11 -20.76 -7.23
CA ILE A 332 -11.69 -20.48 -7.02
C ILE A 332 -10.90 -21.78 -6.76
N HIS A 333 -11.55 -22.88 -6.33
CA HIS A 333 -10.83 -24.08 -5.87
C HIS A 333 -11.16 -25.39 -6.59
N THR A 334 -12.16 -25.44 -7.47
CA THR A 334 -12.39 -26.67 -8.25
C THR A 334 -12.93 -26.37 -9.65
N ARG A 335 -12.27 -26.92 -10.68
CA ARG A 335 -12.88 -27.95 -11.54
C ARG A 335 -11.87 -28.53 -12.56
N LYS A 336 -11.55 -29.82 -12.36
CA LYS A 336 -11.47 -30.78 -13.47
C LYS A 336 -12.87 -30.89 -14.11
N PRO A 337 -12.98 -31.27 -15.41
CA PRO A 337 -14.25 -31.24 -16.13
C PRO A 337 -15.12 -32.45 -15.77
N GLY A 338 -16.38 -32.22 -15.43
CA GLY A 338 -17.36 -33.28 -15.20
C GLY A 338 -18.61 -32.78 -14.48
N SER A 339 -19.70 -32.62 -15.25
CA SER A 339 -21.13 -32.51 -14.91
C SER A 339 -21.55 -31.99 -13.52
N LEU A 340 -22.46 -31.01 -13.47
CA LEU A 340 -23.85 -31.17 -12.99
C LEU A 340 -24.63 -29.84 -12.94
N ARG A 341 -25.96 -30.00 -13.03
CA ARG A 341 -27.06 -29.06 -13.35
C ARG A 341 -27.21 -27.82 -12.43
N PRO A 342 -27.87 -26.75 -12.90
CA PRO A 342 -28.17 -25.57 -12.08
C PRO A 342 -29.29 -25.84 -11.04
N PRO A 343 -29.24 -25.23 -9.84
CA PRO A 343 -30.39 -25.17 -8.92
C PRO A 343 -31.44 -24.17 -9.44
N LYS A 344 -32.71 -24.50 -9.17
CA LYS A 344 -33.90 -23.75 -9.59
C LYS A 344 -34.09 -22.44 -8.81
N ASP A 345 -34.77 -21.52 -9.49
CA ASP A 345 -35.09 -20.15 -9.12
C ASP A 345 -35.72 -19.96 -7.74
N GLY A 346 -35.25 -18.94 -7.01
CA GLY A 346 -35.94 -18.26 -5.93
C GLY A 346 -36.02 -16.76 -6.25
N PRO A 347 -37.04 -16.02 -5.76
CA PRO A 347 -37.35 -14.68 -6.26
C PRO A 347 -36.28 -13.65 -5.85
N PRO A 348 -36.10 -12.56 -6.63
CA PRO A 348 -35.05 -11.59 -6.37
C PRO A 348 -35.38 -10.73 -5.14
N MET A 349 -34.50 -10.74 -4.14
CA MET A 349 -34.49 -9.71 -3.09
C MET A 349 -33.81 -8.45 -3.64
N ALA A 350 -34.49 -7.31 -3.49
CA ALA A 350 -34.08 -6.02 -4.03
C ALA A 350 -32.67 -5.59 -3.59
N VAL A 351 -31.79 -5.32 -4.55
CA VAL A 351 -30.41 -4.85 -4.32
C VAL A 351 -30.35 -3.34 -4.51
N LYS A 352 -29.92 -2.60 -3.47
CA LYS A 352 -29.80 -1.13 -3.44
C LYS A 352 -28.33 -0.66 -3.55
N ASN A 353 -28.17 0.53 -4.11
CA ASN A 353 -27.02 1.10 -4.82
C ASN A 353 -25.78 1.46 -3.97
N GLY A 354 -24.57 1.30 -4.52
CA GLY A 354 -23.34 1.92 -3.99
C GLY A 354 -23.29 3.44 -4.20
N VAL A 355 -22.57 4.17 -3.35
CA VAL A 355 -22.36 5.62 -3.45
C VAL A 355 -20.87 5.93 -3.20
N GLN A 356 -20.23 6.65 -4.10
CA GLN A 356 -18.92 7.23 -3.82
C GLN A 356 -19.12 8.61 -3.22
N VAL A 357 -18.43 8.88 -2.13
CA VAL A 357 -18.36 10.22 -1.55
C VAL A 357 -16.94 10.72 -1.72
N LEU A 358 -16.82 11.91 -2.29
CA LEU A 358 -15.57 12.66 -2.40
C LEU A 358 -15.72 13.85 -1.47
N GLY A 359 -15.01 13.90 -0.35
CA GLY A 359 -14.97 15.09 0.49
C GLY A 359 -13.82 16.00 0.06
N ARG A 360 -14.08 17.29 -0.16
CA ARG A 360 -13.05 18.33 -0.32
C ARG A 360 -13.27 19.43 0.71
N VAL A 361 -12.35 19.65 1.63
CA VAL A 361 -12.36 20.88 2.47
C VAL A 361 -11.95 22.05 1.56
N VAL A 362 -12.76 23.10 1.47
CA VAL A 362 -12.43 24.30 0.68
C VAL A 362 -12.04 25.41 1.65
N GLN A 363 -10.91 26.08 1.38
CA GLN A 363 -10.52 27.28 2.12
C GLN A 363 -11.50 28.42 1.82
N PRO A 364 -11.98 29.19 2.81
CA PRO A 364 -12.57 30.49 2.52
C PRO A 364 -11.47 31.39 1.93
N ALA A 365 -11.86 32.19 0.92
CA ALA A 365 -10.99 33.08 0.17
C ALA A 365 -10.48 34.27 0.99
#